data_AF-A0A1V1PM53-F1
#
_entry.id   AF-A0A1V1PM53-F1
#
_cell.length_a   1.000
_cell.length_b   1.000
_cell.length_c   1.000
_cell.angle_alpha   90.00
_cell.angle_beta   90.00
_cell.angle_gamma   90.00
#
_symmetry.space_group_name_H-M   'P 1'
#
loop_
_entity.id
_entity.type
_entity.pdbx_description
1 polymer ?
#
loop_
_entity_poly.entity_id
_entity_poly.type
_entity_poly.pdbx_seq_one_letter_code
_entity_poly.pdbx_strand_id
1 'polypeptide(L)'
;MLDVQPRPATRTPPAKRWRNYYYVYRVLNLGRLGWVSPGIQAGPDAFASQEIAETHARSFLAAINPPGRWLMDLAGVYPEGGAPN
;
A
#
# COMPACT_ATOMS: atom_id res chain seq x y z
N MET A 1 -40.93 27.35 -22.47
CA MET A 1 -40.02 27.08 -21.33
C MET A 1 -39.71 25.59 -21.36
N LEU A 2 -38.47 25.19 -21.66
CA LEU A 2 -38.04 23.79 -21.58
C LEU A 2 -37.27 23.61 -20.26
N ASP A 3 -37.93 23.01 -19.28
CA ASP A 3 -37.31 22.54 -18.05
C ASP A 3 -36.53 21.25 -18.34
N VAL A 4 -35.24 21.38 -18.61
CA VAL A 4 -34.31 20.25 -18.68
C VAL A 4 -33.80 19.99 -17.27
N GLN A 5 -34.41 19.04 -16.56
CA GLN A 5 -33.87 18.59 -15.28
C GLN A 5 -32.49 17.95 -15.48
N PRO A 6 -31.46 18.36 -14.72
CA PRO A 6 -30.15 17.76 -14.80
C PRO A 6 -30.22 16.31 -14.31
N ARG A 7 -29.90 15.38 -15.22
CA ARG A 7 -29.78 13.95 -14.89
C ARG A 7 -28.70 13.80 -13.80
N PRO A 8 -28.99 13.17 -12.65
CA PRO A 8 -27.98 12.97 -11.64
C PRO A 8 -26.85 12.13 -12.23
N ALA A 9 -25.66 12.70 -12.30
CA ALA A 9 -24.47 11.96 -12.69
C ALA A 9 -24.25 10.87 -11.63
N THR A 10 -24.40 9.61 -12.02
CA THR A 10 -24.03 8.47 -11.18
C THR A 10 -22.53 8.53 -10.96
N ARG A 11 -22.10 9.18 -9.87
CA ARG A 11 -20.71 9.14 -9.42
C ARG A 11 -20.43 7.73 -8.96
N THR A 12 -19.71 6.96 -9.77
CA THR A 12 -19.14 5.69 -9.34
C THR A 12 -18.27 5.97 -8.11
N PRO A 13 -18.46 5.27 -6.99
CA PRO A 13 -17.57 5.45 -5.83
C PRO A 13 -16.13 5.22 -6.26
N PRO A 14 -15.16 5.98 -5.70
CA PRO A 14 -13.75 5.80 -6.05
C PRO A 14 -13.36 4.35 -5.83
N ALA A 15 -12.63 3.77 -6.78
CA ALA A 15 -12.19 2.39 -6.70
C ALA A 15 -11.46 2.17 -5.38
N LYS A 16 -11.87 1.14 -4.61
CA LYS A 16 -11.25 0.80 -3.33
C LYS A 16 -9.80 0.38 -3.59
N ARG A 17 -8.86 1.26 -3.27
CA ARG A 17 -7.43 1.00 -3.39
C ARG A 17 -6.94 0.27 -2.16
N TRP A 18 -5.93 -0.58 -2.32
CA TRP A 18 -5.30 -1.36 -1.27
C TRP A 18 -3.83 -0.98 -1.13
N ARG A 19 -3.30 -0.99 0.09
CA ARG A 19 -1.93 -0.62 0.38
C ARG A 19 -1.31 -1.65 1.33
N ASN A 20 -0.05 -1.99 1.03
CA ASN A 20 0.76 -2.85 1.88
C ASN A 20 1.35 -2.05 3.04
N TYR A 21 1.46 -2.67 4.20
CA TYR A 21 2.18 -2.13 5.35
C TYR A 21 3.25 -3.12 5.75
N TYR A 22 4.45 -2.60 6.03
CA TYR A 22 5.60 -3.41 6.36
C TYR A 22 6.10 -3.10 7.76
N TYR A 23 6.43 -4.12 8.51
CA TYR A 23 7.15 -3.98 9.77
C TYR A 23 8.65 -3.90 9.46
N VAL A 24 9.26 -2.75 9.70
CA VAL A 24 10.68 -2.51 9.45
C VAL A 24 11.46 -2.74 10.75
N TYR A 25 12.40 -3.69 10.75
CA TYR A 25 13.11 -4.08 11.98
C TYR A 25 14.23 -3.12 12.37
N ARG A 26 14.84 -2.46 11.39
CA ARG A 26 16.02 -1.61 11.57
C ARG A 26 15.96 -0.40 10.67
N VAL A 27 16.72 0.64 10.98
CA VAL A 27 16.85 1.79 10.09
C VAL A 27 17.38 1.32 8.73
N LEU A 28 16.63 1.61 7.66
CA LEU A 28 17.02 1.28 6.29
C LEU A 28 17.39 2.55 5.54
N ASN A 29 18.59 2.56 4.96
CA ASN A 29 19.01 3.60 4.03
C ASN A 29 18.64 3.16 2.61
N LEU A 30 17.66 3.83 2.00
CA LEU A 30 17.19 3.61 0.64
C LEU A 30 17.92 4.52 -0.39
N GLY A 31 19.10 5.02 -0.04
CA GLY A 31 19.90 5.91 -0.88
C GLY A 31 19.21 7.26 -1.08
N ARG A 32 18.93 7.62 -2.35
CA ARG A 32 18.30 8.91 -2.70
C ARG A 32 16.85 9.04 -2.21
N LEU A 33 16.21 7.93 -1.86
CA LEU A 33 14.85 7.92 -1.30
C LEU A 33 14.84 8.23 0.22
N GLY A 34 16.02 8.35 0.84
CA GLY A 34 16.16 8.70 2.24
C GLY A 34 16.19 7.48 3.16
N TRP A 35 15.76 7.70 4.40
CA TRP A 35 15.89 6.74 5.50
C TRP A 35 14.50 6.30 5.95
N VAL A 36 14.33 4.99 6.15
CA VAL A 36 13.10 4.42 6.72
C VAL A 36 13.40 3.98 8.14
N SER A 37 12.66 4.56 9.09
CA SER A 37 12.77 4.24 10.51
C SER A 37 12.10 2.90 10.84
N PRO A 38 12.57 2.20 11.90
CA PRO A 38 11.90 1.00 12.40
C PRO A 38 10.44 1.25 12.75
N GLY A 39 9.63 0.20 12.68
CA GLY A 39 8.20 0.22 12.97
C GLY A 39 7.34 -0.07 11.73
N ILE A 40 6.03 0.16 11.86
CA ILE A 40 5.07 -0.08 10.79
C ILE A 40 5.11 1.08 9.80
N GLN A 41 5.40 0.77 8.54
CA GLN A 41 5.53 1.74 7.47
C GLN A 41 4.60 1.39 6.31
N ALA A 42 3.94 2.40 5.77
CA ALA A 42 3.11 2.24 4.59
C ALA A 42 3.99 2.05 3.35
N GLY A 43 3.69 1.04 2.54
CA GLY A 43 4.28 0.87 1.22
C GLY A 43 3.91 2.06 0.30
N PRO A 44 4.75 2.38 -0.70
CA PRO A 44 4.53 3.54 -1.56
C PRO A 44 3.33 3.36 -2.50
N ASP A 45 3.08 2.12 -2.93
CA ASP A 45 2.12 1.80 -3.98
C ASP A 45 0.69 1.56 -3.48
N ALA A 46 -0.27 1.83 -4.36
CA ALA A 46 -1.67 1.53 -4.16
C ALA A 46 -2.15 0.56 -5.26
N PHE A 47 -2.89 -0.47 -4.88
CA PHE A 47 -3.29 -1.58 -5.72
C PHE A 47 -4.80 -1.66 -5.90
N ALA A 48 -5.25 -2.23 -7.01
CA ALA A 48 -6.67 -2.36 -7.32
C ALA A 48 -7.41 -3.43 -6.48
N SER A 49 -6.67 -4.39 -5.90
CA SER A 49 -7.22 -5.44 -5.05
C SER A 49 -6.21 -5.87 -3.99
N GLN A 50 -6.71 -6.52 -2.94
CA GLN A 50 -5.89 -7.10 -1.87
C GLN A 50 -4.92 -8.17 -2.41
N GLU A 51 -5.40 -9.06 -3.28
CA GLU A 51 -4.59 -10.16 -3.82
C GLU A 51 -3.39 -9.66 -4.65
N ILE A 52 -3.60 -8.61 -5.45
CA ILE A 52 -2.51 -7.97 -6.21
C ILE A 52 -1.50 -7.36 -5.24
N ALA A 53 -1.98 -6.69 -4.20
CA ALA A 53 -1.14 -6.06 -3.19
C ALA A 53 -0.30 -7.11 -2.43
N GLU A 54 -0.90 -8.22 -2.01
CA GLU A 54 -0.21 -9.34 -1.36
C GLU A 54 0.83 -10.00 -2.26
N THR A 55 0.51 -10.23 -3.53
CA THR A 55 1.45 -10.78 -4.51
C THR A 55 2.65 -9.85 -4.70
N HIS A 56 2.41 -8.55 -4.84
CA HIS A 56 3.48 -7.56 -4.90
C HIS A 56 4.30 -7.51 -3.62
N ALA A 57 3.66 -7.63 -2.45
CA ALA A 57 4.37 -7.65 -1.17
C ALA A 57 5.34 -8.81 -1.07
N ARG A 58 4.92 -10.02 -1.47
CA ARG A 58 5.80 -11.21 -1.46
C ARG A 58 7.00 -11.03 -2.38
N SER A 59 6.77 -10.53 -3.59
CA SER A 59 7.85 -10.24 -4.55
C SER A 59 8.82 -9.18 -4.02
N PHE A 60 8.31 -8.12 -3.41
CA PHE A 60 9.12 -7.07 -2.81
C PHE A 60 9.94 -7.58 -1.62
N LEU A 61 9.32 -8.36 -0.72
CA LEU A 61 10.01 -8.95 0.43
C LEU A 61 11.11 -9.92 0.00
N ALA A 62 10.85 -10.74 -1.01
CA ALA A 62 11.87 -11.62 -1.59
C ALA A 62 13.06 -10.85 -2.19
N ALA A 63 12.82 -9.66 -2.74
CA ALA A 63 13.89 -8.82 -3.29
C ALA A 63 14.69 -8.09 -2.21
N ILE A 64 14.04 -7.68 -1.11
CA ILE A 64 14.68 -6.83 -0.09
C ILE A 64 15.27 -7.62 1.08
N ASN A 65 14.75 -8.82 1.37
CA ASN A 65 15.29 -9.72 2.39
C ASN A 65 16.20 -10.77 1.73
N PRO A 66 17.52 -10.53 1.64
CA PRO A 66 18.43 -11.54 1.14
C PRO A 66 18.46 -12.75 2.09
N PRO A 67 18.87 -13.94 1.59
CA PRO A 67 18.95 -15.14 2.41
C PRO A 67 19.70 -14.91 3.73
N GLY A 68 19.07 -15.28 4.85
CA GLY A 68 19.65 -15.13 6.19
C GLY A 68 19.57 -13.72 6.78
N ARG A 69 18.91 -12.76 6.14
CA ARG A 69 18.65 -11.43 6.71
C ARG A 69 17.19 -11.03 6.58
N TRP A 70 16.64 -10.56 7.70
CA TRP A 70 15.31 -10.00 7.79
C TRP A 70 15.45 -8.49 7.99
N LEU A 71 15.07 -7.71 6.98
CA LEU A 71 15.06 -6.25 7.02
C LEU A 71 13.66 -5.73 7.34
N MET A 72 12.65 -6.39 6.79
CA MET A 72 11.25 -6.05 6.96
C MET A 72 10.35 -7.27 6.75
N ASP A 73 9.13 -7.24 7.29
CA ASP A 73 8.08 -8.24 7.04
C ASP A 73 6.75 -7.57 6.67
N LEU A 74 5.83 -8.32 6.07
CA LEU A 74 4.48 -7.84 5.77
C LEU A 74 3.70 -7.73 7.08
N ALA A 75 3.37 -6.51 7.50
CA ALA A 75 2.48 -6.26 8.64
C ALA A 75 1.01 -6.47 8.25
N GLY A 76 0.65 -6.19 7.00
CA GLY A 76 -0.68 -6.49 6.46
C GLY A 76 -1.01 -5.69 5.21
N VAL A 77 -2.20 -5.97 4.66
CA VAL A 77 -2.73 -5.29 3.47
C VAL A 77 -4.09 -4.72 3.82
N TYR A 78 -4.23 -3.41 3.68
CA TYR A 78 -5.42 -2.68 4.09
C TYR A 78 -5.95 -1.81 2.95
N PRO A 79 -7.27 -1.60 2.86
CA PRO A 79 -7.80 -0.62 1.93
C PRO A 79 -7.37 0.81 2.31
N GLU A 80 -7.35 1.73 1.36
CA GLU A 80 -7.11 3.15 1.61
C GLU A 80 -8.05 3.66 2.72
N GLY A 81 -7.47 4.30 3.74
CA GLY A 81 -8.16 4.72 4.96
C GLY A 81 -8.09 3.71 6.11
N GLY A 82 -7.64 2.48 5.87
CA GLY A 82 -7.25 1.51 6.89
C GLY A 82 -5.74 1.55 7.18
N ALA A 83 -5.38 1.29 8.44
CA ALA A 83 -4.00 1.14 8.88
C ALA A 83 -3.90 -0.02 9.89
N PRO A 84 -2.71 -0.63 10.04
CA PRO A 84 -2.43 -1.52 11.17
C PRO A 84 -2.53 -0.72 12.47
N ASN A 85 -3.26 -1.23 13.46
CA ASN A 85 -3.39 -0.64 14.80
C ASN A 85 -2.14 -0.88 15.65
#